data_AF-A0A9D3ZIE3-F1
#
_entry.id   AF-A0A9D3ZIE3-F1
#
_cell.length_a   1.000
_cell.length_b   1.000
_cell.length_c   1.000
_cell.angle_alpha   90.00
_cell.angle_beta   90.00
_cell.angle_gamma   90.00
#
_symmetry.space_group_name_H-M   'P 1'
#
loop_
_entity.id
_entity.type
_entity.pdbx_description
1 polymer ?
#
loop_
_entity_poly.entity_id
_entity_poly.type
_entity_poly.pdbx_seq_one_letter_code
_entity_poly.pdbx_strand_id
1 'polypeptide(L)' 'MAKIKAKLEKICAKNLKLLEEKLVLTARYRNSKVFYSKMNGDYDRYLAKFKTGHDRKAIAENTLTAYKFVQ' A
#
# COMPACT_ATOMS: atom_id res chain seq x y z
N MET A 1 -7.62 11.52 -19.04
CA MET A 1 -7.52 11.47 -17.55
C MET A 1 -7.82 10.07 -17.00
N ALA A 2 -8.99 9.46 -17.27
CA ALA A 2 -9.38 8.17 -16.68
C ALA A 2 -8.43 6.99 -16.98
N LYS A 3 -7.90 6.87 -18.21
CA LYS A 3 -6.94 5.79 -18.58
C LYS A 3 -5.63 5.85 -17.78
N ILE A 4 -5.11 7.05 -17.52
CA ILE A 4 -3.85 7.23 -16.77
C ILE A 4 -4.07 6.86 -15.30
N LYS A 5 -5.20 7.31 -14.72
CA LYS A 5 -5.59 6.98 -13.36
C LYS A 5 -5.74 5.48 -13.14
N ALA A 6 -6.46 4.79 -14.04
CA ALA A 6 -6.63 3.34 -13.98
C ALA A 6 -5.30 2.57 -14.11
N LYS A 7 -4.39 3.03 -14.98
CA LYS A 7 -3.06 2.43 -15.12
C LYS A 7 -2.23 2.60 -13.83
N LEU A 8 -2.29 3.78 -13.23
CA LEU A 8 -1.59 4.08 -11.98
C LEU A 8 -2.14 3.26 -10.82
N GLU A 9 -3.46 3.16 -10.69
CA GLU A 9 -4.12 2.33 -9.68
C GLU A 9 -3.71 0.85 -9.80
N LYS A 10 -3.66 0.32 -11.02
CA LYS A 10 -3.24 -1.06 -11.28
C LYS A 10 -1.77 -1.30 -10.90
N ILE A 11 -0.88 -0.35 -11.18
CA ILE A 11 0.54 -0.44 -10.81
C ILE A 11 0.70 -0.39 -9.29
N CYS A 12 0.05 0.57 -8.63
CA CYS A 12 0.07 0.69 -7.17
C CYS A 12 -0.46 -0.58 -6.50
N ALA A 13 -1.61 -1.10 -6.92
CA ALA A 13 -2.19 -2.34 -6.39
C ALA A 13 -1.28 -3.55 -6.58
N LYS A 14 -0.61 -3.67 -7.74
CA LYS A 14 0.35 -4.75 -8.01
C LYS A 14 1.57 -4.67 -7.07
N ASN A 15 2.09 -3.47 -6.83
CA ASN A 15 3.22 -3.26 -5.92
C ASN A 15 2.83 -3.51 -4.45
N LEU A 16 1.64 -3.08 -4.04
CA LEU A 16 1.08 -3.35 -2.71
C LEU A 16 1.03 -4.85 -2.44
N LYS A 17 0.44 -5.61 -3.36
CA LYS A 17 0.35 -7.07 -3.27
C LYS A 17 1.73 -7.74 -3.19
N LEU A 18 2.70 -7.26 -3.98
CA LEU A 18 4.07 -7.77 -3.94
C LEU A 18 4.76 -7.49 -2.60
N LEU A 19 4.55 -6.29 -2.03
CA LEU A 19 5.10 -5.90 -0.75
C LEU A 19 4.54 -6.79 0.37
N GLU A 20 3.21 -6.95 0.42
CA GLU A 20 2.53 -7.71 1.48
C GLU A 20 2.77 -9.21 1.39
N GLU A 21 2.58 -9.82 0.21
CA GLU A 21 2.61 -11.28 0.07
C GLU A 21 4.03 -11.86 -0.05
N LYS A 22 5.03 -11.01 -0.33
CA LYS A 22 6.41 -11.49 -0.53
C LYS A 22 7.39 -10.71 0.32
N LEU A 23 7.56 -9.42 0.08
CA LEU A 23 8.73 -8.69 0.61
C LEU A 23 8.67 -8.55 2.14
N VAL A 24 7.50 -8.24 2.70
CA VAL A 24 7.28 -8.15 4.15
C VAL A 24 7.42 -9.53 4.81
N LEU A 25 6.86 -10.59 4.20
CA LEU A 25 6.90 -11.96 4.75
C LEU A 25 8.30 -12.60 4.68
N THR A 26 9.05 -12.32 3.61
CA THR A 26 10.39 -12.90 3.38
C THR A 26 11.52 -12.09 4.01
N ALA A 27 11.26 -10.86 4.46
CA ALA A 27 12.25 -10.00 5.09
C ALA A 27 12.74 -10.63 6.41
N ARG A 28 14.01 -11.03 6.44
CA ARG A 28 14.65 -11.63 7.63
C ARG A 28 15.08 -10.59 8.67
N TYR A 29 15.48 -9.41 8.22
CA TYR A 29 15.98 -8.35 9.09
C TYR A 29 14.88 -7.36 9.45
N ARG A 30 14.87 -6.91 10.72
CA ARG A 30 13.91 -5.90 11.23
C ARG A 30 13.90 -4.64 10.37
N ASN A 31 15.07 -4.14 9.96
CA ASN A 31 15.17 -2.94 9.13
C ASN A 31 14.51 -3.11 7.76
N SER A 32 14.64 -4.29 7.14
CA SER A 32 13.99 -4.62 5.87
C SER A 32 12.46 -4.70 6.03
N LYS A 33 11.96 -5.32 7.12
CA LYS A 33 10.52 -5.34 7.42
C LYS A 33 9.97 -3.93 7.56
N VAL A 34 10.61 -3.08 8.36
CA VAL A 34 10.20 -1.67 8.54
C VAL A 34 10.25 -0.91 7.22
N PHE A 35 11.28 -1.12 6.40
CA PHE A 35 11.39 -0.50 5.09
C PHE A 35 10.22 -0.89 4.16
N TYR A 36 9.92 -2.18 4.02
CA TYR A 36 8.82 -2.64 3.17
C TYR A 36 7.45 -2.22 3.68
N SER A 37 7.22 -2.26 4.99
CA SER A 37 5.98 -1.75 5.59
C SER A 37 5.80 -0.24 5.37
N LYS A 38 6.88 0.55 5.45
CA LYS A 38 6.84 1.98 5.12
C LYS A 38 6.51 2.20 3.65
N MET A 39 7.14 1.43 2.77
CA MET A 39 6.85 1.47 1.33
C MET A 39 5.38 1.15 1.04
N ASN A 40 4.80 0.19 1.77
CA ASN A 40 3.39 -0.18 1.64
C ASN A 40 2.47 1.01 1.94
N GLY A 41 2.70 1.70 3.07
CA GLY A 41 1.93 2.89 3.44
C GLY A 41 2.09 4.06 2.47
N ASP A 42 3.25 4.21 1.81
CA ASP A 42 3.43 5.21 0.75
C ASP A 42 2.56 4.90 -0.48
N TYR A 43 2.45 3.63 -0.90
CA TYR A 43 1.58 3.23 -2.01
C TYR A 43 0.09 3.48 -1.70
N ASP A 44 -0.34 3.17 -0.48
CA ASP A 44 -1.68 3.50 -0.02
C ASP A 44 -1.95 5.00 -0.01
N ARG A 45 -1.00 5.80 0.50
CA ARG A 45 -1.09 7.26 0.48
C ARG A 45 -1.17 7.81 -0.94
N TYR A 46 -0.44 7.21 -1.88
CA TYR A 46 -0.55 7.57 -3.30
C TYR A 46 -1.94 7.25 -3.84
N LEU A 47 -2.47 6.05 -3.60
CA LEU A 47 -3.82 5.67 -4.04
C LEU A 47 -4.90 6.58 -3.44
N ALA A 48 -4.79 6.93 -2.15
CA ALA A 48 -5.72 7.81 -1.46
C ALA A 48 -5.79 9.24 -2.05
N LYS A 49 -4.73 9.72 -2.73
CA LYS A 49 -4.75 11.02 -3.44
C LYS A 49 -5.62 10.99 -4.69
N PHE A 50 -5.78 9.82 -5.31
CA PHE A 50 -6.56 9.65 -6.54
C PHE A 50 -7.99 9.19 -6.25
N LYS A 51 -8.21 8.55 -5.11
CA LYS A 51 -9.52 8.05 -4.68
C LYS A 51 -10.34 9.16 -4.01
N THR A 52 -11.62 9.25 -4.36
CA THR A 52 -12.58 10.23 -3.78
C THR A 52 -13.78 9.49 -3.18
N GLY A 53 -14.42 10.07 -2.17
CA GLY A 53 -15.59 9.49 -1.53
C GLY A 53 -15.30 8.18 -0.77
N HIS A 54 -16.17 7.19 -0.90
CA HIS A 54 -16.17 5.93 -0.15
C HIS A 54 -14.85 5.14 -0.29
N ASP A 55 -14.27 5.22 -1.49
CA ASP A 55 -13.05 4.53 -1.88
C ASP A 55 -11.79 5.00 -1.13
N ARG A 56 -11.77 6.25 -0.67
CA ARG A 56 -10.68 6.79 0.16
C ARG A 56 -10.74 6.27 1.59
N LYS A 57 -11.95 6.02 2.10
CA LYS A 57 -12.18 5.54 3.47
C LYS A 57 -11.73 4.09 3.63
N ALA A 58 -12.08 3.24 2.67
CA ALA A 58 -11.62 1.85 2.62
C ALA A 58 -10.09 1.72 2.54
N ILE A 59 -9.42 2.59 1.76
CA ILE A 59 -7.94 2.60 1.72
C ILE A 59 -7.37 3.03 3.06
N ALA A 60 -7.90 4.08 3.68
CA ALA A 60 -7.41 4.55 4.98
C ALA A 60 -7.54 3.48 6.08
N GLU A 61 -8.61 2.68 6.06
CA GLU A 61 -8.82 1.56 6.98
C GLU A 61 -7.85 0.40 6.72
N ASN A 62 -7.59 0.07 5.45
CA ASN A 62 -6.57 -0.91 5.08
C ASN A 62 -5.16 -0.47 5.49
N THR A 63 -4.79 0.79 5.26
CA THR A 63 -3.51 1.35 5.68
C THR A 63 -3.34 1.26 7.19
N LEU A 64 -4.38 1.64 7.95
CA LEU A 64 -4.35 1.59 9.41
C LEU A 64 -4.15 0.15 9.90
N THR A 65 -4.77 -0.82 9.24
CA THR A 65 -4.60 -2.25 9.57
C THR A 65 -3.20 -2.74 9.24
N ALA A 66 -2.64 -2.36 8.08
CA ALA A 66 -1.28 -2.70 7.70
C ALA A 66 -0.23 -2.14 8.67
N TYR A 67 -0.44 -0.92 9.21
CA TYR A 67 0.45 -0.34 10.23
C TYR A 67 0.29 -0.98 11.61
N LYS A 68 -0.91 -1.42 12.00
CA LYS A 68 -1.15 -2.05 13.31
C LYS A 68 -0.47 -3.42 13.46
N PHE A 69 -0.25 -4.15 12.37
CA PHE A 69 0.51 -5.41 12.39
C PHE A 69 2.03 -5.23 12.55
N VAL A 70 2.53 -3.99 12.54
CA VAL A 70 3.97 -3.67 12.59
C VAL A 70 4.43 -3.28 14.01
N GLN A 71 3.52 -3.19 14.98
CA GLN A 71 3.84 -2.83 16.36
C GLN A 71 4.14 -4.06 17.23
#